data_AF-A0A834D1Z7-F1
#
_entry.id   AF-A0A834D1Z7-F1
#
_cell.length_a   1.000
_cell.length_b   1.000
_cell.length_c   1.000
_cell.angle_alpha   90.00
_cell.angle_beta   90.00
_cell.angle_gamma   90.00
#
_symmetry.space_group_name_H-M   'P 1'
#
loop_
_entity.id
_entity.type
_entity.pdbx_description
1 polymer ?
#
loop_
_entity_poly.entity_id
_entity_poly.type
_entity_poly.pdbx_seq_one_letter_code
_entity_poly.pdbx_strand_id
1 'polypeptide(L)'
;LPNHHFNQLLLLSLSLILHIQMENNHDQKPHAVMFAYPLQGHVIPFVHLAMKLASKGFTITFINTLSIHHHVTKSQPHIAAKDNIFAGARESGLDIRYTTVSDGFPIGFDRSLNHDQYMEGLLHVLSAHVDEIVGKLVQHSDPPITCLIADTFFVWTSMIAEKYNLVNVSFWTEPVLVFTLYYHLDLLRKNGHFASQGTCVTSLYLSLLPFSLSCLLNFFQTFCK
;
A
#
# COMPACT_ATOMS: atom_id res chain seq x y z
N LEU A 1 -8.46 8.25 22.26
CA LEU A 1 -7.44 9.33 22.16
C LEU A 1 -5.95 8.91 22.36
N PRO A 2 -5.53 7.62 22.24
CA PRO A 2 -4.11 7.29 22.00
C PRO A 2 -3.75 7.07 20.51
N ASN A 3 -4.73 6.73 19.66
CA ASN A 3 -4.49 6.40 18.25
C ASN A 3 -3.95 7.56 17.41
N HIS A 4 -4.26 8.81 17.79
CA HIS A 4 -3.82 9.99 17.02
C HIS A 4 -2.31 10.22 17.15
N HIS A 5 -1.74 10.01 18.35
CA HIS A 5 -0.30 10.20 18.58
C HIS A 5 0.55 9.07 17.98
N PHE A 6 0.04 7.84 17.97
CA PHE A 6 0.80 6.72 17.39
C PHE A 6 0.85 6.77 15.86
N ASN A 7 -0.28 7.06 15.20
CA ASN A 7 -0.29 7.28 13.75
C ASN A 7 0.63 8.45 13.38
N GLN A 8 0.71 9.48 14.23
CA GLN A 8 1.63 10.58 14.05
C GLN A 8 3.10 10.14 14.22
N LEU A 9 3.41 9.25 15.17
CA LEU A 9 4.76 8.68 15.33
C LEU A 9 5.17 7.79 14.14
N LEU A 10 4.27 6.95 13.62
CA LEU A 10 4.54 6.10 12.46
C LEU A 10 4.72 6.95 11.19
N LEU A 11 3.91 8.01 11.03
CA LEU A 11 4.08 9.00 9.96
C LEU A 11 5.38 9.80 10.11
N LEU A 12 5.81 10.10 11.34
CA LEU A 12 7.08 10.76 11.62
C LEU A 12 8.26 9.82 11.34
N SER A 13 8.17 8.53 11.66
CA SER A 13 9.22 7.56 11.32
C SER A 13 9.29 7.33 9.81
N LEU A 14 8.16 7.16 9.12
CA LEU A 14 8.11 7.09 7.64
C LEU A 14 8.66 8.36 6.99
N SER A 15 8.29 9.53 7.50
CA SER A 15 8.80 10.81 7.00
C SER A 15 10.29 10.96 7.26
N LEU A 16 10.82 10.51 8.40
CA LEU A 16 12.23 10.56 8.74
C LEU A 16 13.05 9.56 7.92
N ILE A 17 12.49 8.37 7.68
CA ILE A 17 13.09 7.32 6.84
C ILE A 17 13.15 7.76 5.39
N LEU A 18 12.06 8.32 4.86
CA LEU A 18 12.05 8.96 3.54
C LEU A 18 13.02 10.14 3.50
N HIS A 19 13.14 10.94 4.58
CA HIS A 19 14.13 12.01 4.62
C HIS A 19 15.56 11.47 4.56
N ILE A 20 15.90 10.46 5.36
CA ILE A 20 17.24 9.86 5.43
C ILE A 20 17.60 9.15 4.11
N GLN A 21 16.66 8.48 3.45
CA GLN A 21 16.92 7.82 2.17
C GLN A 21 16.99 8.82 1.00
N MET A 22 16.26 9.95 1.07
CA MET A 22 16.24 10.96 0.01
C MET A 22 17.30 12.07 0.19
N GLU A 23 17.87 12.27 1.39
CA GLU A 23 19.02 13.18 1.62
C GLU A 23 20.28 12.73 0.88
N ASN A 24 20.39 11.45 0.49
CA ASN A 24 21.52 10.98 -0.32
C ASN A 24 21.46 11.40 -1.79
N ASN A 25 20.39 12.07 -2.25
CA ASN A 25 20.21 12.49 -3.64
C ASN A 25 19.75 13.96 -3.72
N HIS A 26 20.64 14.86 -3.27
CA HIS A 26 20.35 16.27 -2.94
C HIS A 26 19.76 17.16 -4.05
N ASP A 27 19.71 16.71 -5.31
CA ASP A 27 19.30 17.54 -6.46
C ASP A 27 17.99 17.11 -7.16
N GLN A 28 17.33 16.02 -6.74
CA GLN A 28 16.10 15.56 -7.41
C GLN A 28 14.87 15.51 -6.49
N LYS A 29 13.77 16.07 -7.00
CA LYS A 29 12.46 16.03 -6.35
C LYS A 29 12.02 14.56 -6.18
N PRO A 30 11.69 14.11 -4.95
CA PRO A 30 11.30 12.73 -4.71
C PRO A 30 9.98 12.39 -5.40
N HIS A 31 9.92 11.22 -6.03
CA HIS A 31 8.70 10.69 -6.64
C HIS A 31 8.34 9.33 -6.04
N ALA A 32 7.20 9.27 -5.37
CA ALA A 32 6.66 8.05 -4.77
C ALA A 32 5.48 7.49 -5.58
N VAL A 33 5.52 6.20 -5.87
CA VAL A 33 4.34 5.45 -6.30
C VAL A 33 3.64 4.91 -5.08
N MET A 34 2.33 5.15 -4.96
CA MET A 34 1.53 4.71 -3.81
C MET A 34 0.48 3.71 -4.24
N PHE A 35 0.39 2.58 -3.54
CA PHE A 35 -0.59 1.53 -3.81
C PHE A 35 -1.26 1.01 -2.53
N ALA A 36 -2.54 1.33 -2.37
CA ALA A 36 -3.33 0.94 -1.21
C ALA A 36 -3.99 -0.44 -1.41
N TYR A 37 -4.24 -1.15 -0.31
CA TYR A 37 -5.14 -2.31 -0.36
C TYR A 37 -6.55 -1.85 -0.79
N PRO A 38 -7.22 -2.55 -1.72
CA PRO A 38 -8.48 -2.10 -2.34
C PRO A 38 -9.70 -2.31 -1.44
N LEU A 39 -9.64 -1.74 -0.23
CA LEU A 39 -10.73 -1.61 0.71
C LEU A 39 -10.76 -0.17 1.23
N GLN A 40 -11.95 0.37 1.44
CA GLN A 40 -12.13 1.77 1.84
C GLN A 40 -11.34 2.15 3.10
N GLY A 41 -11.26 1.24 4.08
CA GLY A 41 -10.49 1.44 5.32
C GLY A 41 -8.99 1.66 5.11
N HIS A 42 -8.44 1.19 3.99
CA HIS A 42 -7.03 1.34 3.62
C HIS A 42 -6.82 2.53 2.68
N VAL A 43 -7.70 2.70 1.70
CA VAL A 43 -7.60 3.76 0.68
C VAL A 43 -7.62 5.15 1.32
N ILE A 44 -8.48 5.40 2.32
CA ILE A 44 -8.60 6.73 2.95
C ILE A 44 -7.29 7.15 3.65
N PRO A 45 -6.69 6.34 4.56
CA PRO A 45 -5.37 6.65 5.12
C PRO A 45 -4.28 6.90 4.06
N PHE A 46 -4.26 6.10 2.99
CA PHE A 46 -3.33 6.27 1.89
C PHE A 46 -3.53 7.60 1.14
N VAL A 47 -4.77 8.04 0.93
CA VAL A 47 -5.08 9.35 0.33
C VAL A 47 -4.57 10.49 1.22
N HIS A 48 -4.76 10.40 2.54
CA HIS A 48 -4.22 11.39 3.48
C HIS A 48 -2.69 11.42 3.50
N LEU A 49 -2.05 10.24 3.47
CA LEU A 49 -0.59 10.13 3.38
C LEU A 49 -0.07 10.75 2.08
N ALA A 50 -0.71 10.47 0.94
CA ALA A 50 -0.38 11.04 -0.36
C ALA A 50 -0.41 12.57 -0.34
N MET A 51 -1.51 13.17 0.15
CA MET A 51 -1.61 14.63 0.26
C MET A 51 -0.55 15.20 1.21
N LYS A 52 -0.25 14.51 2.30
CA LYS A 52 0.76 14.95 3.27
C LYS A 52 2.16 14.95 2.64
N LEU A 53 2.55 13.88 1.95
CA LEU A 53 3.84 13.79 1.27
C LEU A 53 3.94 14.81 0.13
N ALA A 54 2.88 14.97 -0.66
CA ALA A 54 2.85 15.99 -1.71
C ALA A 54 3.02 17.41 -1.15
N SER A 55 2.40 17.73 0.00
CA SER A 55 2.60 19.01 0.69
C SER A 55 4.03 19.24 1.21
N LYS A 56 4.83 18.17 1.25
CA LYS A 56 6.26 18.20 1.63
C LYS A 56 7.18 18.19 0.40
N GLY A 57 6.64 18.37 -0.80
CA GLY A 57 7.42 18.50 -2.03
C GLY A 57 7.59 17.20 -2.82
N PHE A 58 6.93 16.11 -2.44
CA PHE A 58 6.93 14.88 -3.23
C PHE A 58 6.05 15.02 -4.47
N THR A 59 6.49 14.44 -5.58
CA THR A 59 5.59 14.00 -6.65
C THR A 59 5.00 12.67 -6.22
N ILE A 60 3.68 12.53 -6.32
CA ILE A 60 2.99 11.29 -5.98
C ILE A 60 2.33 10.73 -7.23
N THR A 61 2.53 9.45 -7.53
CA THR A 61 1.66 8.69 -8.44
C THR A 61 0.83 7.71 -7.63
N PHE A 62 -0.44 8.01 -7.45
CA PHE A 62 -1.37 7.16 -6.73
C PHE A 62 -2.02 6.15 -7.68
N ILE A 63 -1.83 4.87 -7.41
CA ILE A 63 -2.45 3.77 -8.14
C ILE A 63 -3.64 3.28 -7.31
N ASN A 64 -4.81 3.26 -7.94
CA ASN A 64 -6.02 2.70 -7.34
C ASN A 64 -6.60 1.58 -8.22
N THR A 65 -7.39 0.68 -7.68
CA THR A 65 -8.05 -0.31 -8.56
C THR A 65 -9.20 0.33 -9.33
N LEU A 66 -9.46 -0.17 -10.54
CA LEU A 66 -10.59 0.25 -11.38
C LEU A 66 -11.93 0.12 -10.64
N SER A 67 -12.08 -0.95 -9.86
CA SER A 67 -13.27 -1.20 -9.04
C SER A 67 -13.49 -0.09 -8.01
N ILE A 68 -12.49 0.23 -7.19
CA ILE A 68 -12.59 1.30 -6.20
C ILE A 68 -12.80 2.65 -6.86
N HIS A 69 -12.06 2.95 -7.94
CA HIS A 69 -12.26 4.18 -8.69
C HIS A 69 -13.72 4.36 -9.12
N HIS A 70 -14.30 3.33 -9.73
CA HIS A 70 -15.70 3.33 -10.16
C HIS A 70 -16.69 3.47 -9.00
N HIS A 71 -16.46 2.78 -7.87
CA HIS A 71 -17.32 2.92 -6.69
C HIS A 71 -17.30 4.34 -6.11
N VAL A 72 -16.13 4.98 -6.07
CA VAL A 72 -16.00 6.35 -5.58
C VAL A 72 -16.65 7.35 -6.54
N THR A 73 -16.38 7.27 -7.84
CA THR A 73 -16.99 8.20 -8.81
C THR A 73 -18.50 8.05 -8.91
N LYS A 74 -19.03 6.82 -8.80
CA LYS A 74 -20.48 6.58 -8.78
C LYS A 74 -21.16 7.13 -7.53
N SER A 75 -20.53 7.01 -6.36
CA SER A 75 -21.09 7.47 -5.09
C SER A 75 -20.94 8.99 -4.88
N GLN A 76 -19.99 9.62 -5.57
CA GLN A 76 -19.66 11.03 -5.42
C GLN A 76 -19.65 11.74 -6.80
N PRO A 77 -20.81 12.21 -7.28
CA PRO A 77 -20.92 12.82 -8.62
C PRO A 77 -20.00 14.03 -8.83
N HIS A 78 -19.68 14.76 -7.77
CA HIS A 78 -18.74 15.88 -7.81
C HIS A 78 -17.30 15.42 -8.08
N ILE A 79 -16.91 14.20 -7.68
CA ILE A 79 -15.61 13.61 -8.02
C ILE A 79 -15.62 13.09 -9.46
N ALA A 80 -16.73 12.51 -9.92
CA ALA A 80 -16.88 12.11 -11.32
C ALA A 80 -16.71 13.30 -12.28
N ALA A 81 -17.23 14.48 -11.91
CA ALA A 81 -17.05 15.71 -12.69
C ALA A 81 -15.60 16.24 -12.70
N LYS A 82 -14.75 15.77 -11.79
CA LYS A 82 -13.35 16.18 -11.66
C LYS A 82 -12.36 15.04 -11.95
N ASP A 83 -12.80 14.02 -12.68
CA ASP A 83 -12.07 12.80 -13.05
C ASP A 83 -11.68 11.87 -11.89
N ASN A 84 -11.10 12.36 -10.79
CA ASN A 84 -10.64 11.50 -9.68
C ASN A 84 -10.54 12.21 -8.33
N ILE A 85 -10.30 11.41 -7.28
CA ILE A 85 -10.29 11.82 -5.86
C ILE A 85 -9.25 12.89 -5.50
N PHE A 86 -8.26 13.14 -6.36
CA PHE A 86 -7.19 14.13 -6.11
C PHE A 86 -7.35 15.44 -6.88
N ALA A 87 -8.47 15.66 -7.56
CA ALA A 87 -8.64 16.88 -8.34
C ALA A 87 -8.55 18.16 -7.49
N GLY A 88 -9.21 18.19 -6.33
CA GLY A 88 -9.09 19.33 -5.40
C GLY A 88 -7.68 19.51 -4.84
N ALA A 89 -6.93 18.42 -4.66
CA ALA A 89 -5.53 18.48 -4.25
C ALA A 89 -4.64 19.11 -5.34
N ARG A 90 -4.86 18.76 -6.61
CA ARG A 90 -4.17 19.38 -7.76
C ARG A 90 -4.53 20.86 -7.94
N GLU A 91 -5.80 21.23 -7.76
CA GLU A 91 -6.24 22.64 -7.74
C GLU A 91 -5.52 23.45 -6.64
N SER A 92 -5.14 22.79 -5.54
CA SER A 92 -4.38 23.39 -4.44
C SER A 92 -2.85 23.40 -4.68
N GLY A 93 -2.39 23.04 -5.88
CA GLY A 93 -0.97 23.05 -6.26
C GLY A 93 -0.17 21.80 -5.86
N LEU A 94 -0.82 20.74 -5.37
CA LEU A 94 -0.15 19.48 -5.04
C LEU A 94 0.13 18.65 -6.31
N ASP A 95 1.36 18.15 -6.45
CA ASP A 95 1.77 17.28 -7.56
C ASP A 95 1.37 15.82 -7.29
N ILE A 96 0.09 15.53 -7.50
CA ILE A 96 -0.49 14.19 -7.33
C ILE A 96 -1.10 13.71 -8.65
N ARG A 97 -0.42 12.73 -9.23
CA ARG A 97 -0.85 11.96 -10.39
C ARG A 97 -1.72 10.80 -9.91
N TYR A 98 -2.70 10.44 -10.73
CA TYR A 98 -3.64 9.37 -10.42
C TYR A 98 -3.73 8.44 -11.61
N THR A 99 -3.63 7.14 -11.36
CA THR A 99 -3.85 6.11 -12.37
C THR A 99 -4.64 4.95 -11.77
N THR A 100 -5.17 4.12 -12.65
CA THR A 100 -5.97 2.96 -12.25
C THR A 100 -5.37 1.66 -12.77
N VAL A 101 -5.58 0.59 -12.01
CA VAL A 101 -5.14 -0.76 -12.34
C VAL A 101 -6.31 -1.74 -12.27
N SER A 102 -6.35 -2.72 -13.17
CA SER A 102 -7.33 -3.80 -13.09
C SER A 102 -6.94 -4.79 -12.00
N ASP A 103 -7.91 -5.20 -11.18
CA ASP A 103 -7.75 -6.31 -10.23
C ASP A 103 -8.01 -7.68 -10.87
N GLY A 104 -8.21 -7.72 -12.20
CA GLY A 104 -8.50 -8.95 -12.95
C GLY A 104 -9.99 -9.27 -13.07
N PHE A 105 -10.87 -8.49 -12.44
CA PHE A 105 -12.30 -8.75 -12.44
C PHE A 105 -13.11 -7.63 -13.11
N PRO A 106 -14.23 -7.96 -13.77
CA PRO A 106 -15.19 -6.94 -14.23
C PRO A 106 -15.67 -6.03 -13.09
N ILE A 107 -16.09 -4.82 -13.43
CA ILE A 107 -16.64 -3.86 -12.46
C ILE A 107 -17.87 -4.44 -11.74
N GLY A 108 -18.73 -5.18 -12.46
CA GLY A 108 -19.93 -5.81 -11.89
C GLY A 108 -19.68 -7.09 -11.08
N PHE A 109 -18.43 -7.54 -10.96
CA PHE A 109 -18.10 -8.72 -10.17
C PHE A 109 -18.28 -8.44 -8.67
N ASP A 110 -19.09 -9.26 -8.00
CA ASP A 110 -19.32 -9.14 -6.56
C ASP A 110 -18.14 -9.74 -5.77
N ARG A 111 -17.22 -8.86 -5.38
CA ARG A 111 -16.01 -9.19 -4.60
C ARG A 111 -16.32 -9.62 -3.17
N SER A 112 -17.50 -9.27 -2.64
CA SER A 112 -17.92 -9.66 -1.29
C SER A 112 -18.46 -11.09 -1.27
N LEU A 113 -19.30 -11.45 -2.25
CA LEU A 113 -19.86 -12.80 -2.35
C LEU A 113 -18.85 -13.82 -2.85
N ASN A 114 -17.84 -13.38 -3.63
CA ASN A 114 -16.80 -14.24 -4.21
C ASN A 114 -15.44 -13.96 -3.58
N HIS A 115 -15.39 -13.89 -2.25
CA HIS A 115 -14.20 -13.46 -1.50
C HIS A 115 -12.94 -14.26 -1.84
N ASP A 116 -13.01 -15.60 -1.84
CA ASP A 116 -11.82 -16.44 -2.06
C ASP A 116 -11.23 -16.23 -3.46
N GLN A 117 -12.09 -16.20 -4.49
CA GLN A 117 -11.68 -15.91 -5.87
C GLN A 117 -11.06 -14.51 -5.97
N TYR A 118 -11.68 -13.52 -5.32
CA TYR A 118 -11.14 -12.16 -5.30
C TYR A 118 -9.75 -12.10 -4.65
N MET A 119 -9.56 -12.81 -3.53
CA MET A 119 -8.26 -12.90 -2.85
C MET A 119 -7.19 -13.52 -3.73
N GLU A 120 -7.49 -14.60 -4.46
CA GLU A 120 -6.56 -15.19 -5.43
C GLU A 120 -6.18 -14.19 -6.53
N GLY A 121 -7.15 -13.42 -7.04
CA GLY A 121 -6.89 -12.38 -8.03
C GLY A 121 -6.01 -11.25 -7.49
N LEU A 122 -6.21 -10.81 -6.24
CA LEU A 122 -5.34 -9.81 -5.59
C LEU A 122 -3.88 -10.28 -5.45
N LEU A 123 -3.67 -11.58 -5.28
CA LEU A 123 -2.34 -12.15 -5.08
C LEU A 123 -1.62 -12.42 -6.40
N HIS A 124 -2.33 -12.99 -7.37
CA HIS A 124 -1.71 -13.52 -8.59
C HIS A 124 -1.89 -12.65 -9.82
N VAL A 125 -3.02 -11.93 -9.94
CA VAL A 125 -3.34 -11.14 -11.13
C VAL A 125 -2.98 -9.67 -10.93
N LEU A 126 -3.40 -9.10 -9.82
CA LEU A 126 -3.14 -7.70 -9.51
C LEU A 126 -1.65 -7.39 -9.40
N SER A 127 -0.85 -8.31 -8.85
CA SER A 127 0.61 -8.16 -8.75
C SER A 127 1.27 -7.98 -10.12
N ALA A 128 0.87 -8.76 -11.13
CA ALA A 128 1.38 -8.64 -12.49
C ALA A 128 0.96 -7.31 -13.15
N HIS A 129 -0.28 -6.86 -12.95
CA HIS A 129 -0.72 -5.56 -13.48
C HIS A 129 -0.03 -4.37 -12.80
N VAL A 130 0.25 -4.46 -11.50
CA VAL A 130 1.00 -3.43 -10.77
C VAL A 130 2.45 -3.41 -11.23
N ASP A 131 3.08 -4.57 -11.42
CA ASP A 131 4.43 -4.69 -12.00
C ASP A 131 4.53 -3.99 -13.36
N GLU A 132 3.57 -4.26 -14.25
CA GLU A 132 3.50 -3.62 -15.57
C GLU A 132 3.38 -2.08 -15.49
N ILE A 133 2.49 -1.58 -14.62
CA ILE A 133 2.31 -0.13 -14.43
C ILE A 133 3.57 0.51 -13.85
N VAL A 134 4.17 -0.10 -12.82
CA VAL A 134 5.42 0.42 -12.23
C VAL A 134 6.53 0.44 -13.27
N GLY A 135 6.68 -0.61 -14.08
CA GLY A 135 7.66 -0.65 -15.16
C GLY A 135 7.47 0.47 -16.20
N LYS A 136 6.24 0.76 -16.60
CA LYS A 136 5.93 1.89 -17.49
C LYS A 136 6.28 3.23 -16.84
N LEU A 137 5.94 3.39 -15.56
CA LEU A 137 6.22 4.64 -14.86
C LEU A 137 7.72 4.86 -14.66
N VAL A 138 8.51 3.81 -14.42
CA VAL A 138 9.98 3.91 -14.30
C VAL A 138 10.61 4.43 -15.60
N GLN A 139 10.04 4.08 -16.76
CA GLN A 139 10.56 4.51 -18.07
C GLN A 139 10.12 5.93 -18.47
N HIS A 140 8.97 6.39 -17.99
CA HIS A 140 8.30 7.59 -18.54
C HIS A 140 8.03 8.69 -17.52
N SER A 141 8.27 8.45 -16.23
CA SER A 141 8.03 9.46 -15.21
C SER A 141 9.15 10.48 -15.15
N ASP A 142 8.77 11.74 -15.15
CA ASP A 142 9.62 12.86 -14.77
C ASP A 142 8.97 13.60 -13.58
N PRO A 143 9.63 13.76 -12.42
CA PRO A 143 10.92 13.17 -12.07
C PRO A 143 10.89 11.63 -12.01
N PRO A 144 12.05 10.94 -12.09
CA PRO A 144 12.13 9.49 -11.97
C PRO A 144 11.54 8.98 -10.65
N ILE A 145 10.92 7.80 -10.67
CA ILE A 145 10.41 7.18 -9.43
C ILE A 145 11.58 6.76 -8.56
N THR A 146 11.44 7.01 -7.26
CA THR A 146 12.46 6.74 -6.25
C THR A 146 12.01 5.70 -5.23
N CYS A 147 10.69 5.60 -4.97
CA CYS A 147 10.15 4.66 -4.00
C CYS A 147 8.76 4.15 -4.37
N LEU A 148 8.47 2.94 -3.90
CA LEU A 148 7.16 2.30 -3.93
C LEU A 148 6.65 2.21 -2.48
N ILE A 149 5.58 2.95 -2.18
CA ILE A 149 4.88 2.90 -0.90
C ILE A 149 3.63 2.05 -1.08
N ALA A 150 3.59 0.90 -0.43
CA ALA A 150 2.48 -0.04 -0.59
C ALA A 150 1.94 -0.55 0.74
N ASP A 151 0.70 -1.03 0.70
CA ASP A 151 0.05 -1.60 1.86
C ASP A 151 0.79 -2.86 2.33
N THR A 152 0.90 -3.04 3.64
CA THR A 152 1.63 -4.15 4.26
C THR A 152 1.09 -5.53 3.84
N PHE A 153 -0.19 -5.62 3.45
CA PHE A 153 -0.77 -6.87 2.97
C PHE A 153 -0.21 -7.37 1.64
N PHE A 154 0.45 -6.52 0.85
CA PHE A 154 1.02 -6.92 -0.44
C PHE A 154 2.50 -7.31 -0.33
N VAL A 155 2.74 -8.60 -0.11
CA VAL A 155 4.09 -9.18 0.01
C VAL A 155 4.94 -9.03 -1.26
N TRP A 156 4.29 -9.05 -2.43
CA TRP A 156 4.93 -9.03 -3.73
C TRP A 156 5.53 -7.66 -4.10
N THR A 157 5.21 -6.60 -3.35
CA THR A 157 5.70 -5.24 -3.61
C THR A 157 7.22 -5.12 -3.45
N SER A 158 7.79 -5.89 -2.51
CA SER A 158 9.25 -5.98 -2.31
C SER A 158 9.97 -6.45 -3.58
N MET A 159 9.46 -7.49 -4.24
CA MET A 159 10.03 -8.03 -5.48
C MET A 159 9.94 -7.03 -6.64
N ILE A 160 8.84 -6.29 -6.75
CA ILE A 160 8.69 -5.23 -7.77
C ILE A 160 9.67 -4.09 -7.51
N ALA A 161 9.79 -3.64 -6.25
CA ALA A 161 10.72 -2.59 -5.89
C ALA A 161 12.17 -2.99 -6.17
N GLU A 162 12.57 -4.21 -5.82
CA GLU A 162 13.90 -4.76 -6.13
C GLU A 162 14.15 -4.81 -7.64
N LYS A 163 13.20 -5.36 -8.42
CA LYS A 163 13.26 -5.45 -9.88
C LYS A 163 13.55 -4.10 -10.56
N TYR A 164 12.99 -3.02 -10.03
CA TYR A 164 13.14 -1.67 -10.58
C TYR A 164 14.10 -0.77 -9.80
N ASN A 165 14.87 -1.33 -8.86
CA ASN A 165 15.82 -0.60 -8.01
C ASN A 165 15.17 0.60 -7.28
N LEU A 166 13.98 0.38 -6.71
CA LEU A 166 13.22 1.35 -5.95
C LEU A 166 13.34 1.05 -4.45
N VAL A 167 13.25 2.10 -3.62
CA VAL A 167 13.04 1.91 -2.18
C VAL A 167 11.63 1.36 -1.95
N ASN A 168 11.53 0.18 -1.35
CA ASN A 168 10.24 -0.36 -0.88
C ASN A 168 9.88 0.23 0.48
N VAL A 169 8.65 0.72 0.62
CA VAL A 169 8.13 1.28 1.86
C VAL A 169 6.79 0.62 2.16
N SER A 170 6.71 -0.08 3.29
CA SER A 170 5.48 -0.70 3.74
C SER A 170 4.69 0.25 4.65
N PHE A 171 3.39 0.44 4.39
CA PHE A 171 2.52 1.25 5.23
C PHE A 171 1.43 0.38 5.88
N TRP A 172 1.35 0.47 7.20
CA TRP A 172 0.38 -0.25 8.04
C TRP A 172 -0.76 0.69 8.41
N THR A 173 -1.98 0.35 7.97
CA THR A 173 -3.19 1.18 8.15
C THR A 173 -4.08 0.71 9.31
N GLU A 174 -3.80 -0.48 9.85
CA GLU A 174 -4.55 -1.09 10.95
C GLU A 174 -4.05 -0.66 12.34
N PRO A 175 -4.76 -1.00 13.43
CA PRO A 175 -4.28 -0.72 14.78
C PRO A 175 -2.94 -1.41 15.10
N VAL A 176 -2.10 -0.74 15.90
CA VAL A 176 -0.81 -1.24 16.40
C VAL A 176 -0.92 -2.57 17.12
N LEU A 177 -2.02 -2.76 17.86
CA LEU A 177 -2.28 -4.00 18.57
C LEU A 177 -2.32 -5.18 17.58
N VAL A 178 -2.97 -4.99 16.43
CA VAL A 178 -3.07 -6.04 15.40
C VAL A 178 -1.70 -6.31 14.80
N PHE A 179 -0.92 -5.26 14.52
CA PHE A 179 0.48 -5.42 14.10
C PHE A 179 1.30 -6.24 15.10
N THR A 180 1.16 -5.96 16.39
CA THR A 180 1.87 -6.67 17.48
C THR A 180 1.49 -8.15 17.52
N LEU A 181 0.21 -8.47 17.31
CA LEU A 181 -0.26 -9.86 17.24
C LEU A 181 0.34 -10.60 16.04
N TYR A 182 0.37 -9.96 14.86
CA TYR A 182 1.02 -10.54 13.69
C TYR A 182 2.52 -10.74 13.91
N TYR A 183 3.21 -9.72 14.43
CA TYR A 183 4.66 -9.76 14.65
C TYR A 183 5.07 -10.88 15.63
N HIS A 184 4.27 -11.15 16.66
CA HIS A 184 4.52 -12.19 17.66
C HIS A 184 3.71 -13.48 17.43
N LEU A 185 3.29 -13.76 16.19
CA LEU A 185 2.47 -14.94 15.88
C LEU A 185 3.20 -16.26 16.23
N ASP A 186 4.52 -16.28 16.13
CA ASP A 186 5.37 -17.40 16.54
C ASP A 186 5.24 -17.68 18.06
N LEU A 187 5.26 -16.64 18.89
CA LEU A 187 5.06 -16.74 20.33
C LEU A 187 3.64 -17.18 20.67
N LEU A 188 2.64 -16.66 19.96
CA LEU A 188 1.25 -17.07 20.14
C LEU A 188 1.04 -18.55 19.81
N ARG A 189 1.67 -19.05 18.74
CA ARG A 189 1.67 -20.47 18.38
C ARG A 189 2.39 -21.32 19.42
N LYS A 190 3.60 -20.91 19.84
CA LYS A 190 4.42 -21.63 20.82
C LYS A 190 3.71 -21.80 22.17
N ASN A 191 2.94 -20.79 22.58
CA ASN A 191 2.19 -20.81 23.84
C ASN A 191 0.76 -21.36 23.70
N GLY A 192 0.37 -21.87 22.52
CA GLY A 192 -0.95 -22.46 22.30
C GLY A 192 -2.11 -21.46 22.26
N HIS A 193 -1.82 -20.16 22.13
CA HIS A 193 -2.84 -19.11 21.98
C HIS A 193 -3.33 -18.94 20.54
N PHE A 194 -2.69 -19.60 19.58
CA PHE A 194 -3.05 -19.56 18.16
C PHE A 194 -2.84 -20.93 17.50
N ALA A 195 -3.79 -21.36 16.66
CA ALA A 195 -3.79 -22.65 15.96
C ALA A 195 -3.64 -23.89 16.88
N SER A 196 -4.13 -23.83 18.13
CA SER A 196 -4.19 -25.00 19.00
C SER A 196 -5.27 -25.97 18.51
N GLN A 197 -4.84 -27.12 17.98
CA GLN A 197 -5.60 -28.32 17.60
C GLN A 197 -7.15 -28.16 17.52
N GLY A 198 -7.71 -28.07 16.31
CA GLY A 198 -9.14 -28.34 16.09
C GLY A 198 -9.87 -27.57 14.99
N THR A 199 -9.35 -26.45 14.47
CA THR A 199 -10.07 -25.64 13.48
C THR A 199 -9.29 -25.49 12.17
N CYS A 200 -9.58 -26.38 11.23
CA CYS A 200 -9.10 -26.38 9.84
C CYS A 200 -9.82 -25.33 8.98
N VAL A 201 -9.91 -24.07 9.42
CA VAL A 201 -10.61 -23.02 8.67
C VAL A 201 -9.82 -21.71 8.64
N THR A 202 -8.59 -21.75 8.13
CA THR A 202 -7.81 -20.53 7.83
C THR A 202 -6.70 -20.84 6.81
N SER A 203 -6.99 -21.57 5.74
CA SER A 203 -5.93 -22.19 4.89
C SER A 203 -5.32 -21.28 3.82
N LEU A 204 -5.90 -20.13 3.45
CA LEU A 204 -5.31 -19.25 2.42
C LEU A 204 -4.62 -18.00 2.98
N TYR A 205 -5.24 -17.27 3.92
CA TYR A 205 -4.58 -16.11 4.52
C TYR A 205 -3.31 -16.51 5.31
N LEU A 206 -3.33 -17.65 6.01
CA LEU A 206 -2.22 -18.09 6.84
C LEU A 206 -1.09 -18.83 6.10
N SER A 207 -1.29 -19.29 4.86
CA SER A 207 -0.21 -19.87 4.07
C SER A 207 0.67 -18.79 3.43
N LEU A 208 0.12 -17.59 3.25
CA LEU A 208 0.84 -16.41 2.74
C LEU A 208 1.37 -15.51 3.86
N LEU A 209 0.77 -15.54 5.05
CA LEU A 209 1.29 -14.88 6.24
C LEU A 209 2.74 -15.23 6.61
N PRO A 210 3.26 -16.48 6.50
CA PRO A 210 4.67 -16.75 6.76
C PRO A 210 5.60 -16.14 5.71
N PHE A 211 5.16 -16.01 4.45
CA PHE A 211 5.90 -15.25 3.43
C PHE A 211 5.86 -13.74 3.72
N SER A 212 4.70 -13.21 4.12
CA SER A 212 4.52 -11.82 4.57
C SER A 212 5.36 -11.50 5.80
N LEU A 213 5.35 -12.36 6.81
CA LEU A 213 6.11 -12.19 8.05
C LEU A 213 7.60 -12.33 7.83
N SER A 214 8.07 -13.26 6.99
CA SER A 214 9.50 -13.37 6.68
C SER A 214 9.99 -12.11 5.93
N CYS A 215 9.22 -11.61 4.96
CA CYS A 215 9.50 -10.34 4.29
C CYS A 215 9.44 -9.15 5.26
N LEU A 216 8.44 -9.09 6.13
CA LEU A 216 8.30 -8.05 7.17
C LEU A 216 9.45 -8.11 8.17
N LEU A 217 9.79 -9.29 8.68
CA LEU A 217 10.89 -9.50 9.63
C LEU A 217 12.24 -9.16 9.01
N ASN A 218 12.49 -9.53 7.74
CA ASN A 218 13.71 -9.14 7.02
C ASN A 218 13.74 -7.63 6.70
N PHE A 219 12.60 -7.03 6.37
CA PHE A 219 12.48 -5.59 6.18
C PHE A 219 12.79 -4.83 7.49
N PHE A 220 12.27 -5.30 8.63
CA PHE A 220 12.55 -4.70 9.94
C PHE A 220 13.96 -5.02 10.48
N GLN A 221 14.52 -6.20 10.23
CA GLN A 221 15.91 -6.53 10.61
C GLN A 221 16.95 -5.73 9.81
N THR A 222 16.63 -5.35 8.58
CA THR A 222 17.46 -4.45 7.76
C THR A 222 17.32 -2.99 8.24
N PHE A 223 16.23 -2.65 8.93
CA PHE A 223 15.94 -1.29 9.44
C PHE A 223 16.39 -1.02 10.87
N CYS A 224 16.59 -2.07 11.69
CA CYS A 224 17.06 -1.96 13.08
C CYS A 224 18.59 -2.20 13.24
N LYS A 225 19.35 -2.19 12.14
CA LYS A 225 20.81 -2.15 12.15
C LYS A 225 21.28 -0.88 11.45
#